data_AF-A0A9E2X755-F1
#
_entry.id   AF-A0A9E2X755-F1
#
_cell.length_a   1.000
_cell.length_b   1.000
_cell.length_c   1.000
_cell.angle_alpha   90.00
_cell.angle_beta   90.00
_cell.angle_gamma   90.00
#
_symmetry.space_group_name_H-M   'P 1'
#
loop_
_entity.id
_entity.type
_entity.pdbx_description
1 polymer ?
#
loop_
_entity_poly.entity_id
_entity_poly.type
_entity_poly.pdbx_seq_one_letter_code
_entity_poly.pdbx_strand_id
1 'polypeptide(L)'
;MKRICLAMVLALAVPGAASAELKEAAFFADDVASGKLPPIAERVPANPEVADLESPGHPGGELRMLMGGPKDTRMMVVYGYARLVGYTPALKLVPDILKSLEVEDARVFTLHLRQGHKWSDGHPFTSEDFRYWFEDVARNSKLSPSGLPISMMVNGEAPRFEVVDETTVRYTWTRPNPLFLTDLAGADPLYIYCPAHYLKQFHQKYADKATLEALAKKANQRNWAALHARMNAMYRDDNPDLPSLEPWILKTQPPADRFIFERNPYYYRLDGAGQQLPYIDRVIMSIADSKIIPAKTGAGESDLQARYLRFDNYTFLKQGEQRN
;
A
#
# COMPACT_ATOMS: atom_id res chain seq x y z
N MET A 1 7.11 -61.67 33.32
CA MET A 1 5.96 -60.75 33.09
C MET A 1 6.47 -59.32 32.89
N LYS A 2 6.65 -58.88 31.65
CA LYS A 2 6.72 -57.45 31.29
C LYS A 2 6.06 -57.30 29.93
N ARG A 3 4.86 -56.72 29.92
CA ARG A 3 4.10 -56.39 28.70
C ARG A 3 4.66 -55.07 28.16
N ILE A 4 5.16 -55.08 26.94
CA ILE A 4 5.53 -53.86 26.20
C ILE A 4 4.27 -53.38 25.49
N CYS A 5 3.68 -52.28 25.98
CA CYS A 5 2.60 -51.59 25.28
C CYS A 5 3.21 -50.73 24.16
N LEU A 6 2.94 -51.11 22.91
CA LEU A 6 3.24 -50.31 21.74
C LEU A 6 2.14 -49.24 21.61
N ALA A 7 2.45 -48.00 21.96
CA ALA A 7 1.55 -46.87 21.74
C ALA A 7 1.65 -46.43 20.26
N MET A 8 0.60 -46.74 19.49
CA MET A 8 0.40 -46.21 18.14
C MET A 8 0.05 -44.73 18.25
N VAL A 9 0.96 -43.85 17.82
CA VAL A 9 0.66 -42.43 17.63
C VAL A 9 -0.11 -42.30 16.32
N LEU A 10 -1.43 -42.13 16.42
CA LEU A 10 -2.27 -41.74 15.29
C LEU A 10 -1.98 -40.27 14.98
N ALA A 11 -1.22 -40.00 13.91
CA ALA A 11 -1.07 -38.66 13.38
C ALA A 11 -2.42 -38.23 12.78
N LEU A 12 -3.18 -37.43 13.53
CA LEU A 12 -4.33 -36.71 12.99
C LEU A 12 -3.81 -35.66 12.01
N ALA A 13 -3.92 -35.96 10.71
CA ALA A 13 -3.75 -34.96 9.67
C ALA A 13 -4.84 -33.90 9.86
N VAL A 14 -4.45 -32.72 10.31
CA VAL A 14 -5.31 -31.53 10.23
C VAL A 14 -5.52 -31.27 8.73
N PRO A 15 -6.77 -31.21 8.23
CA PRO A 15 -6.99 -30.82 6.85
C PRO A 15 -6.50 -29.38 6.71
N GLY A 16 -5.37 -29.18 6.02
CA GLY A 16 -5.01 -27.86 5.53
C GLY A 16 -6.18 -27.40 4.67
N ALA A 17 -6.72 -26.21 4.94
CA ALA A 17 -7.64 -25.55 4.02
C ALA A 17 -7.00 -25.65 2.63
N ALA A 18 -7.66 -26.34 1.70
CA ALA A 18 -7.18 -26.42 0.34
C ALA A 18 -7.02 -24.98 -0.16
N SER A 19 -5.77 -24.56 -0.39
CA SER A 19 -5.51 -23.24 -0.96
C SER A 19 -6.24 -23.20 -2.30
N ALA A 20 -7.16 -22.25 -2.46
CA ALA A 20 -7.86 -22.07 -3.73
C ALA A 20 -6.82 -21.95 -4.86
N GLU A 21 -7.16 -22.50 -6.03
CA GLU A 21 -6.33 -22.36 -7.22
C GLU A 21 -6.19 -20.88 -7.58
N LEU A 22 -4.96 -20.40 -7.75
CA LEU A 22 -4.69 -19.01 -8.09
C LEU A 22 -5.18 -18.73 -9.52
N LYS A 23 -5.95 -17.65 -9.69
CA LYS A 23 -6.49 -17.23 -10.98
C LYS A 23 -5.72 -16.05 -11.54
N GLU A 24 -5.13 -16.27 -12.70
CA GLU A 24 -4.49 -15.20 -13.47
C GLU A 24 -5.53 -14.17 -13.91
N ALA A 25 -5.23 -12.88 -13.76
CA ALA A 25 -6.13 -11.82 -14.18
C ALA A 25 -6.06 -11.68 -15.71
N ALA A 26 -7.22 -11.67 -16.39
CA ALA A 26 -7.28 -11.55 -17.84
C ALA A 26 -6.54 -10.29 -18.36
N PHE A 27 -6.53 -9.21 -17.57
CA PHE A 27 -5.79 -7.99 -17.86
C PHE A 27 -4.28 -8.20 -18.09
N PHE A 28 -3.68 -9.22 -17.46
CA PHE A 28 -2.25 -9.53 -17.58
C PHE A 28 -1.95 -10.70 -18.51
N ALA A 29 -2.96 -11.29 -19.16
CA ALA A 29 -2.80 -12.53 -19.93
C ALA A 29 -1.71 -12.41 -21.01
N ASP A 30 -1.69 -11.29 -21.75
CA ASP A 30 -0.70 -11.06 -22.82
C ASP A 30 0.72 -10.83 -22.27
N ASP A 31 0.85 -10.12 -21.14
CA ASP A 31 2.16 -9.87 -20.51
C ASP A 31 2.73 -11.15 -19.89
N VAL A 32 1.88 -12.01 -19.35
CA VAL A 32 2.28 -13.35 -18.86
C VAL A 32 2.64 -14.27 -20.03
N ALA A 33 1.81 -14.33 -21.07
CA ALA A 33 2.06 -15.16 -22.25
C ALA A 33 3.34 -14.75 -23.00
N SER A 34 3.68 -13.45 -23.00
CA SER A 34 4.91 -12.94 -23.60
C SER A 34 6.13 -12.97 -22.68
N GLY A 35 5.97 -13.38 -21.41
CA GLY A 35 7.05 -13.44 -20.42
C GLY A 35 7.50 -12.10 -19.87
N LYS A 36 6.77 -11.01 -20.14
CA LYS A 36 7.02 -9.68 -19.54
C LYS A 36 6.61 -9.61 -18.08
N LEU A 37 5.63 -10.43 -17.68
CA LEU A 37 5.17 -10.54 -16.31
C LEU A 37 5.24 -12.02 -15.87
N PRO A 38 5.77 -12.32 -14.68
CA PRO A 38 5.72 -13.68 -14.14
C PRO A 38 4.27 -14.15 -13.92
N PRO A 39 4.01 -15.48 -13.94
CA PRO A 39 2.70 -16.02 -13.60
C PRO A 39 2.31 -15.65 -12.15
N ILE A 40 1.01 -15.57 -11.87
CA ILE A 40 0.47 -15.17 -10.55
C ILE A 40 1.15 -15.87 -9.36
N ALA A 41 1.45 -17.16 -9.47
CA ALA A 41 2.07 -17.96 -8.41
C ALA A 41 3.47 -17.45 -7.99
N GLU A 42 4.17 -16.73 -8.87
CA GLU A 42 5.46 -16.11 -8.58
C GLU A 42 5.31 -14.65 -8.11
N ARG A 43 4.15 -14.03 -8.32
CA ARG A 43 3.89 -12.64 -7.98
C ARG A 43 3.36 -12.48 -6.56
N VAL A 44 2.39 -13.30 -6.17
CA VAL A 44 1.77 -13.22 -4.83
C VAL A 44 2.71 -13.77 -3.75
N PRO A 45 2.67 -13.25 -2.52
CA PRO A 45 3.45 -13.81 -1.43
C PRO A 45 2.97 -15.22 -1.04
N ALA A 46 3.78 -15.97 -0.29
CA ALA A 46 3.45 -17.33 0.15
C ALA A 46 2.23 -17.39 1.09
N ASN A 47 1.92 -16.29 1.78
CA ASN A 47 0.73 -16.16 2.62
C ASN A 47 0.01 -14.87 2.20
N PRO A 48 -0.72 -14.86 1.08
CA PRO A 48 -1.50 -13.70 0.66
C PRO A 48 -2.64 -13.45 1.63
N GLU A 49 -3.15 -12.22 1.68
CA GLU A 49 -4.36 -11.92 2.44
C GLU A 49 -5.57 -12.40 1.66
N VAL A 50 -6.51 -13.07 2.32
CA VAL A 50 -7.78 -13.46 1.70
C VAL A 50 -8.84 -12.49 2.20
N ALA A 51 -9.37 -11.68 1.29
CA ALA A 51 -10.39 -10.70 1.61
C ALA A 51 -11.70 -11.37 2.02
N ASP A 52 -12.25 -10.93 3.15
CA ASP A 52 -13.60 -11.29 3.59
C ASP A 52 -14.62 -10.44 2.83
N LEU A 53 -15.27 -11.06 1.83
CA LEU A 53 -16.22 -10.42 0.94
C LEU A 53 -17.59 -11.10 1.09
N GLU A 54 -18.66 -10.31 1.13
CA GLU A 54 -20.04 -10.84 1.18
C GLU A 54 -20.35 -11.74 -0.04
N SER A 55 -19.82 -11.37 -1.20
CA SER A 55 -19.89 -12.15 -2.43
C SER A 55 -18.68 -11.89 -3.33
N PRO A 56 -18.25 -12.87 -4.16
CA PRO A 56 -17.24 -12.64 -5.18
C PRO A 56 -17.66 -11.54 -6.16
N GLY A 57 -16.71 -10.70 -6.54
CA GLY A 57 -16.90 -9.68 -7.58
C GLY A 57 -16.59 -10.18 -8.99
N HIS A 58 -16.75 -9.29 -9.96
CA HIS A 58 -16.43 -9.55 -11.37
C HIS A 58 -15.12 -8.85 -11.74
N PRO A 59 -14.05 -9.59 -12.08
CA PRO A 59 -12.81 -9.00 -12.57
C PRO A 59 -13.02 -8.23 -13.87
N GLY A 60 -12.35 -7.09 -14.00
CA GLY A 60 -12.31 -6.29 -15.21
C GLY A 60 -12.88 -4.89 -15.05
N GLY A 61 -12.82 -4.16 -16.17
CA GLY A 61 -13.47 -2.87 -16.32
C GLY A 61 -12.68 -1.67 -15.78
N GLU A 62 -13.28 -0.51 -15.96
CA GLU A 62 -12.73 0.78 -15.54
C GLU A 62 -13.68 1.45 -14.56
N LEU A 63 -13.12 2.01 -13.48
CA LEU A 63 -13.84 2.86 -12.53
C LEU A 63 -13.56 4.33 -12.85
N ARG A 64 -14.59 5.07 -13.27
CA ARG A 64 -14.48 6.51 -13.58
C ARG A 64 -14.78 7.34 -12.34
N MET A 65 -13.89 8.29 -12.06
CA MET A 65 -13.99 9.20 -10.93
C MET A 65 -13.67 10.64 -11.33
N LEU A 66 -14.24 11.60 -10.62
CA LEU A 66 -13.98 13.03 -10.80
C LEU A 66 -13.28 13.63 -9.58
N MET A 67 -12.27 14.46 -9.81
CA MET A 67 -11.52 15.15 -8.77
C MET A 67 -11.40 16.65 -9.05
N GLY A 68 -11.23 17.45 -8.00
CA GLY A 68 -11.21 18.91 -8.08
C GLY A 68 -9.84 19.47 -8.48
N GLY A 69 -8.78 18.67 -8.36
CA GLY A 69 -7.47 19.03 -8.84
C GLY A 69 -6.46 17.88 -8.78
N PRO A 70 -5.30 18.00 -9.45
CA PRO A 70 -4.28 16.95 -9.52
C PRO A 70 -3.80 16.44 -8.16
N LYS A 71 -3.80 17.27 -7.12
CA LYS A 71 -3.40 16.85 -5.76
C LYS A 71 -4.36 15.85 -5.11
N ASP A 72 -5.50 15.55 -5.72
CA ASP A 72 -6.41 14.52 -5.24
C ASP A 72 -6.00 13.11 -5.67
N THR A 73 -4.92 12.93 -6.46
CA THR A 73 -4.37 11.59 -6.71
C THR A 73 -4.09 10.83 -5.41
N ARG A 74 -3.67 11.52 -4.33
CA ARG A 74 -3.56 10.97 -2.97
C ARG A 74 -4.80 10.22 -2.45
N MET A 75 -5.99 10.50 -3.00
CA MET A 75 -7.20 9.77 -2.62
C MET A 75 -7.15 8.31 -3.04
N MET A 76 -6.30 7.94 -4.00
CA MET A 76 -6.08 6.54 -4.36
C MET A 76 -5.44 5.75 -3.22
N VAL A 77 -4.61 6.37 -2.37
CA VAL A 77 -4.12 5.74 -1.13
C VAL A 77 -5.27 5.50 -0.14
N VAL A 78 -6.22 6.44 -0.06
CA VAL A 78 -7.38 6.33 0.84
C VAL A 78 -8.34 5.25 0.37
N TYR A 79 -8.63 5.18 -0.93
CA TYR A 79 -9.55 4.20 -1.52
C TYR A 79 -8.90 2.84 -1.73
N GLY A 80 -7.59 2.78 -1.96
CA GLY A 80 -6.81 1.55 -2.05
C GLY A 80 -6.69 0.84 -0.71
N TYR A 81 -6.53 1.61 0.38
CA TYR A 81 -6.54 1.11 1.75
C TYR A 81 -5.57 -0.06 1.96
N ALA A 82 -4.35 0.03 1.41
CA ALA A 82 -3.26 -0.89 1.72
C ALA A 82 -2.38 -0.26 2.82
N ARG A 83 -2.36 -0.85 4.01
CA ARG A 83 -1.64 -0.31 5.19
C ARG A 83 -0.90 -1.42 5.91
N LEU A 84 0.09 -1.10 6.74
CA LEU A 84 0.70 -2.13 7.60
C LEU A 84 -0.32 -2.73 8.57
N VAL A 85 -1.17 -1.86 9.12
CA VAL A 85 -2.28 -2.18 10.02
C VAL A 85 -3.51 -1.44 9.50
N GLY A 86 -4.65 -2.10 9.46
CA GLY A 86 -5.92 -1.52 9.02
C GLY A 86 -6.97 -1.55 10.13
N TYR A 87 -8.14 -0.94 9.85
CA TYR A 87 -9.33 -1.12 10.67
C TYR A 87 -10.31 -2.07 9.98
N THR A 88 -10.88 -2.97 10.77
CA THR A 88 -12.14 -3.66 10.41
C THR A 88 -13.31 -2.67 10.37
N PRO A 89 -14.46 -3.02 9.75
CA PRO A 89 -15.68 -2.20 9.85
C PRO A 89 -16.14 -1.92 11.29
N ALA A 90 -15.81 -2.80 12.23
CA ALA A 90 -16.07 -2.62 13.65
C ALA A 90 -15.01 -1.75 14.38
N LEU A 91 -14.14 -1.05 13.64
CA LEU A 91 -13.07 -0.18 14.12
C LEU A 91 -12.02 -0.89 14.99
N LYS A 92 -11.86 -2.20 14.82
CA LYS A 92 -10.77 -2.97 15.44
C LYS A 92 -9.52 -2.92 14.56
N LEU A 93 -8.36 -2.69 15.18
CA LEU A 93 -7.05 -2.75 14.52
C LEU A 93 -6.68 -4.20 14.19
N VAL A 94 -6.27 -4.44 12.95
CA VAL A 94 -5.82 -5.75 12.45
C VAL A 94 -4.61 -5.58 11.52
N PRO A 95 -3.69 -6.56 11.46
CA PRO A 95 -2.67 -6.60 10.41
C PRO A 95 -3.31 -6.53 9.01
N ASP A 96 -2.63 -5.87 8.08
CA ASP A 96 -3.09 -5.79 6.68
C ASP A 96 -1.99 -6.20 5.69
N ILE A 97 -1.11 -5.28 5.26
CA ILE A 97 0.12 -5.62 4.52
C ILE A 97 0.96 -6.61 5.34
N LEU A 98 1.03 -6.40 6.66
CA LEU A 98 1.66 -7.32 7.60
C LEU A 98 0.92 -8.67 7.61
N LYS A 99 1.68 -9.76 7.66
CA LYS A 99 1.13 -11.09 7.92
C LYS A 99 0.57 -11.17 9.34
N SER A 100 1.32 -10.66 10.31
CA SER A 100 0.93 -10.63 11.72
C SER A 100 1.66 -9.52 12.47
N LEU A 101 1.14 -9.19 13.64
CA LEU A 101 1.66 -8.18 14.55
C LEU A 101 1.59 -8.72 15.97
N GLU A 102 2.72 -8.73 16.68
CA GLU A 102 2.77 -9.01 18.11
C GLU A 102 2.95 -7.70 18.88
N VAL A 103 2.17 -7.55 19.95
CA VAL A 103 2.18 -6.36 20.80
C VAL A 103 2.34 -6.79 22.25
N GLU A 104 3.46 -6.40 22.87
CA GLU A 104 3.73 -6.66 24.28
C GLU A 104 3.69 -5.35 25.07
N ASP A 105 2.80 -5.28 26.06
CA ASP A 105 2.57 -4.13 26.94
C ASP A 105 2.34 -2.77 26.23
N ALA A 106 1.89 -2.81 24.96
CA ALA A 106 1.84 -1.65 24.08
C ALA A 106 3.18 -0.89 23.95
N ARG A 107 4.30 -1.59 24.17
CA ARG A 107 5.68 -1.07 24.17
C ARG A 107 6.58 -1.73 23.15
N VAL A 108 6.40 -3.04 22.95
CA VAL A 108 7.16 -3.81 21.97
C VAL A 108 6.21 -4.22 20.87
N PHE A 109 6.56 -3.85 19.64
CA PHE A 109 5.79 -4.14 18.45
C PHE A 109 6.68 -4.93 17.50
N THR A 110 6.40 -6.22 17.33
CA THR A 110 7.09 -7.08 16.37
C THR A 110 6.21 -7.25 15.14
N LEU A 111 6.67 -6.71 14.01
CA LEU A 111 5.95 -6.69 12.75
C LEU A 111 6.48 -7.82 11.86
N HIS A 112 5.59 -8.69 11.40
CA HIS A 112 5.93 -9.83 10.54
C HIS A 112 5.39 -9.60 9.14
N LEU A 113 6.28 -9.55 8.16
CA LEU A 113 5.98 -9.41 6.73
C LEU A 113 5.57 -10.76 6.12
N ARG A 114 4.95 -10.70 4.94
CA ARG A 114 4.60 -11.90 4.17
C ARG A 114 5.83 -12.36 3.39
N GLN A 115 6.22 -13.62 3.52
CA GLN A 115 7.32 -14.20 2.75
C GLN A 115 7.06 -14.02 1.24
N GLY A 116 8.02 -13.45 0.51
CA GLY A 116 7.93 -13.26 -0.94
C GLY A 116 7.03 -12.12 -1.40
N HIS A 117 6.59 -11.23 -0.50
CA HIS A 117 5.88 -10.00 -0.85
C HIS A 117 6.76 -9.12 -1.75
N LYS A 118 6.14 -8.45 -2.73
CA LYS A 118 6.86 -7.61 -3.70
C LYS A 118 6.19 -6.25 -3.85
N TRP A 119 7.01 -5.25 -4.15
CA TRP A 119 6.57 -3.96 -4.67
C TRP A 119 5.95 -4.12 -6.07
N SER A 120 5.24 -3.10 -6.54
CA SER A 120 4.58 -3.11 -7.85
C SER A 120 5.49 -3.30 -9.06
N ASP A 121 6.79 -3.09 -8.90
CA ASP A 121 7.81 -3.35 -9.92
C ASP A 121 8.43 -4.76 -9.82
N GLY A 122 7.95 -5.59 -8.89
CA GLY A 122 8.43 -6.94 -8.66
C GLY A 122 9.62 -7.06 -7.70
N HIS A 123 10.17 -5.94 -7.21
CA HIS A 123 11.24 -6.00 -6.22
C HIS A 123 10.72 -6.56 -4.89
N PRO A 124 11.46 -7.44 -4.18
CA PRO A 124 11.07 -7.90 -2.84
C PRO A 124 10.79 -6.74 -1.86
N PHE A 125 9.71 -6.86 -1.09
CA PHE A 125 9.38 -6.00 0.05
C PHE A 125 9.82 -6.70 1.34
N THR A 126 10.83 -6.13 2.02
CA THR A 126 11.54 -6.81 3.13
C THR A 126 11.86 -5.85 4.28
N SER A 127 12.47 -6.36 5.35
CA SER A 127 12.97 -5.55 6.46
C SER A 127 13.97 -4.46 6.04
N GLU A 128 14.62 -4.59 4.88
CA GLU A 128 15.50 -3.55 4.32
C GLU A 128 14.75 -2.26 4.00
N ASP A 129 13.48 -2.32 3.59
CA ASP A 129 12.66 -1.12 3.31
C ASP A 129 12.34 -0.34 4.59
N PHE A 130 12.20 -1.05 5.72
CA PHE A 130 12.03 -0.47 7.05
C PHE A 130 13.36 0.06 7.60
N ARG A 131 14.46 -0.70 7.43
CA ARG A 131 15.80 -0.29 7.86
C ARG A 131 16.24 0.98 7.14
N TYR A 132 16.09 1.01 5.82
CA TYR A 132 16.40 2.17 5.00
C TYR A 132 15.59 3.39 5.44
N TRP A 133 14.27 3.22 5.63
CA TRP A 133 13.43 4.30 6.14
C TRP A 133 13.91 4.78 7.52
N PHE A 134 14.10 3.89 8.50
CA PHE A 134 14.41 4.31 9.86
C PHE A 134 15.81 4.94 9.96
N GLU A 135 16.84 4.26 9.45
CA GLU A 135 18.23 4.64 9.63
C GLU A 135 18.68 5.74 8.67
N ASP A 136 18.32 5.64 7.39
CA ASP A 136 18.87 6.50 6.34
C ASP A 136 17.93 7.68 5.99
N VAL A 137 16.63 7.56 6.25
CA VAL A 137 15.65 8.62 5.98
C VAL A 137 15.25 9.35 7.27
N ALA A 138 14.55 8.67 8.17
CA ALA A 138 13.88 9.27 9.31
C ALA A 138 14.87 9.78 10.40
N ARG A 139 16.06 9.16 10.50
CA ARG A 139 17.16 9.62 11.37
C ARG A 139 18.17 10.55 10.68
N ASN A 140 17.99 10.85 9.40
CA ASN A 140 18.88 11.74 8.66
C ASN A 140 18.39 13.19 8.75
N SER A 141 19.13 14.05 9.45
CA SER A 141 18.75 15.45 9.70
C SER A 141 18.60 16.31 8.44
N LYS A 142 19.14 15.90 7.29
CA LYS A 142 18.93 16.60 6.01
C LYS A 142 17.57 16.25 5.37
N LEU A 143 17.07 15.04 5.58
CA LEU A 143 15.77 14.56 5.07
C LEU A 143 14.65 14.82 6.07
N SER A 144 14.93 14.60 7.35
CA SER A 144 14.02 14.73 8.48
C SER A 144 14.59 15.74 9.49
N PRO A 145 14.61 17.04 9.16
CA PRO A 145 15.18 18.07 10.04
C PRO A 145 14.42 18.22 11.37
N SER A 146 13.14 17.84 11.40
CA SER A 146 12.32 17.80 12.62
C SER A 146 12.50 16.50 13.44
N GLY A 147 13.38 15.60 13.00
CA GLY A 147 13.55 14.27 13.60
C GLY A 147 12.48 13.28 13.16
N LEU A 148 12.32 12.22 13.97
CA LEU A 148 11.30 11.19 13.76
C LEU A 148 9.89 11.78 13.87
N PRO A 149 8.89 11.21 13.15
CA PRO A 149 7.48 11.57 13.34
C PRO A 149 7.05 11.46 14.80
N ILE A 150 6.12 12.30 15.24
CA ILE A 150 5.68 12.35 16.64
C ILE A 150 5.12 11.01 17.13
N SER A 151 4.48 10.25 16.25
CA SER A 151 3.97 8.90 16.47
C SER A 151 5.05 7.89 16.86
N MET A 152 6.31 8.18 16.52
CA MET A 152 7.47 7.39 16.91
C MET A 152 8.08 7.84 18.24
N MET A 153 7.65 8.98 18.79
CA MET A 153 8.30 9.59 19.96
C MET A 153 7.42 9.42 21.21
N VAL A 154 7.97 8.85 22.28
CA VAL A 154 7.28 8.72 23.58
C VAL A 154 8.04 9.50 24.64
N ASN A 155 7.45 10.62 25.09
CA ASN A 155 8.09 11.64 25.94
C ASN A 155 9.49 12.06 25.46
N GLY A 156 9.66 12.27 24.16
CA GLY A 156 10.94 12.69 23.57
C GLY A 156 11.95 11.56 23.36
N GLU A 157 11.61 10.30 23.67
CA GLU A 157 12.45 9.14 23.40
C GLU A 157 12.01 8.42 22.13
N ALA A 158 12.96 8.12 21.25
CA ALA A 158 12.76 7.29 20.05
C ALA A 158 12.74 5.80 20.41
N PRO A 159 12.13 4.92 19.59
CA PRO A 159 12.21 3.49 19.81
C PRO A 159 13.61 2.98 19.54
N ARG A 160 13.94 1.85 20.16
CA ARG A 160 14.95 0.94 19.62
C ARG A 160 14.33 0.21 18.43
N PHE A 161 14.97 0.32 17.27
CA PHE A 161 14.61 -0.41 16.06
C PHE A 161 15.56 -1.58 15.86
N GLU A 162 15.01 -2.74 15.52
CA GLU A 162 15.75 -3.98 15.32
C GLU A 162 15.25 -4.66 14.03
N VAL A 163 16.18 -5.02 13.15
CA VAL A 163 15.93 -5.99 12.07
C VAL A 163 16.19 -7.37 12.66
N VAL A 164 15.12 -8.15 12.87
CA VAL A 164 15.22 -9.50 13.45
C VAL A 164 15.66 -10.49 12.37
N ASP A 165 15.03 -10.41 11.20
CA ASP A 165 15.39 -11.15 9.99
C ASP A 165 14.86 -10.42 8.73
N GLU A 166 14.91 -11.08 7.56
CA GLU A 166 14.45 -10.52 6.27
C GLU A 166 12.96 -10.11 6.28
N THR A 167 12.13 -10.79 7.07
CA THR A 167 10.68 -10.58 7.11
C THR A 167 10.17 -10.08 8.46
N THR A 168 11.05 -9.82 9.43
CA THR A 168 10.63 -9.41 10.77
C THR A 168 11.43 -8.20 11.26
N VAL A 169 10.72 -7.16 11.67
CA VAL A 169 11.27 -5.97 12.32
C VAL A 169 10.59 -5.71 13.65
N ARG A 170 11.30 -5.06 14.58
CA ARG A 170 10.79 -4.75 15.91
C ARG A 170 11.07 -3.30 16.29
N TYR A 171 10.05 -2.67 16.88
CA TYR A 171 10.16 -1.38 17.54
C TYR A 171 9.87 -1.53 19.03
N THR A 172 10.80 -1.07 19.86
CA THR A 172 10.72 -1.15 21.32
C THR A 172 10.80 0.24 21.95
N TRP A 173 9.77 0.63 22.70
CA TRP A 173 9.75 1.84 23.52
C TRP A 173 9.92 1.54 25.00
N THR A 174 10.45 2.50 25.75
CA THR A 174 10.60 2.42 27.23
C THR A 174 9.26 2.57 27.96
N ARG A 175 8.25 3.18 27.32
CA ARG A 175 6.89 3.38 27.83
C ARG A 175 5.86 3.09 26.73
N PRO A 176 4.60 2.77 27.07
CA PRO A 176 3.58 2.44 26.08
C PRO A 176 3.43 3.53 25.01
N ASN A 177 3.30 3.13 23.75
CA ASN A 177 3.03 4.01 22.62
C ASN A 177 1.60 3.76 22.09
N PRO A 178 0.59 4.50 22.59
CA PRO A 178 -0.79 4.30 22.16
C PRO A 178 -1.07 4.81 20.74
N LEU A 179 -0.21 5.67 20.18
CA LEU A 179 -0.41 6.29 18.87
C LEU A 179 0.07 5.42 17.72
N PHE A 180 1.03 4.52 17.97
CA PHE A 180 1.75 3.82 16.92
C PHE A 180 0.81 3.07 15.97
N LEU A 181 -0.07 2.21 16.51
CA LEU A 181 -0.96 1.40 15.65
C LEU A 181 -2.08 2.22 15.00
N THR A 182 -2.62 3.22 15.71
CA THR A 182 -3.69 4.05 15.16
C THR A 182 -3.19 4.90 14.00
N ASP A 183 -1.93 5.36 14.05
CA ASP A 183 -1.32 6.16 13.01
C ASP A 183 -0.87 5.31 11.82
N LEU A 184 -0.40 4.07 12.04
CA LEU A 184 -0.21 3.10 10.96
C LEU A 184 -1.52 2.82 10.19
N ALA A 185 -2.65 2.82 10.90
CA ALA A 185 -3.98 2.58 10.35
C ALA A 185 -4.72 3.84 9.89
N GLY A 186 -4.11 5.02 9.98
CA GLY A 186 -4.72 6.31 9.65
C GLY A 186 -5.02 6.49 8.15
N ALA A 187 -5.89 7.45 7.81
CA ALA A 187 -6.21 7.78 6.42
C ALA A 187 -5.01 8.39 5.67
N ASP A 188 -4.17 9.13 6.38
CA ASP A 188 -2.80 9.48 6.01
C ASP A 188 -1.88 8.59 6.88
N PRO A 189 -1.57 7.37 6.42
CA PRO A 189 -0.92 6.39 7.27
C PRO A 189 0.53 6.80 7.55
N LEU A 190 0.99 6.52 8.76
CA LEU A 190 2.40 6.63 9.10
C LEU A 190 3.20 5.61 8.27
N TYR A 191 3.92 6.09 7.26
CA TYR A 191 4.89 5.28 6.54
C TYR A 191 6.16 5.12 7.37
N ILE A 192 6.43 3.87 7.79
CA ILE A 192 7.67 3.44 8.46
C ILE A 192 8.57 2.58 7.55
N TYR A 193 8.32 2.65 6.26
CA TYR A 193 9.03 1.95 5.20
C TYR A 193 8.99 2.80 3.93
N CYS A 194 9.91 2.56 3.02
CA CYS A 194 9.86 3.11 1.67
C CYS A 194 10.71 2.22 0.73
N PRO A 195 10.46 2.22 -0.59
CA PRO A 195 11.13 1.28 -1.52
C PRO A 195 12.63 1.61 -1.60
N ALA A 196 13.44 0.88 -0.85
CA ALA A 196 14.85 1.19 -0.65
C ALA A 196 15.63 1.08 -1.97
N HIS A 197 15.31 0.09 -2.78
CA HIS A 197 15.93 -0.15 -4.08
C HIS A 197 15.73 1.02 -5.04
N TYR A 198 14.54 1.63 -5.04
CA TYR A 198 14.24 2.81 -5.84
C TYR A 198 14.90 4.06 -5.26
N LEU A 199 14.81 4.29 -3.94
CA LEU A 199 15.17 5.57 -3.34
C LEU A 199 16.66 5.76 -3.07
N LYS A 200 17.44 4.68 -2.96
CA LYS A 200 18.89 4.76 -2.75
C LYS A 200 19.59 5.60 -3.82
N GLN A 201 19.14 5.55 -5.07
CA GLN A 201 19.73 6.35 -6.16
C GLN A 201 19.58 7.88 -5.97
N PHE A 202 18.65 8.33 -5.11
CA PHE A 202 18.43 9.74 -4.79
C PHE A 202 19.06 10.16 -3.45
N HIS A 203 19.82 9.29 -2.81
CA HIS A 203 20.33 9.49 -1.45
C HIS A 203 21.87 9.61 -1.43
N GLN A 204 22.40 10.65 -0.75
CA GLN A 204 23.83 10.99 -0.73
C GLN A 204 24.79 9.89 -0.23
N LYS A 205 24.29 8.91 0.53
CA LYS A 205 25.07 7.76 1.01
C LYS A 205 25.35 6.74 -0.09
N TYR A 206 24.52 6.69 -1.14
CA TYR A 206 24.49 5.60 -2.12
C TYR A 206 24.74 6.07 -3.55
N ALA A 207 24.42 7.33 -3.87
CA ALA A 207 24.70 7.93 -5.17
C ALA A 207 25.76 9.04 -5.02
N ASP A 208 26.57 9.21 -6.06
CA ASP A 208 27.60 10.24 -6.08
C ASP A 208 27.01 11.64 -6.22
N LYS A 209 27.78 12.63 -5.77
CA LYS A 209 27.35 14.03 -5.70
C LYS A 209 26.97 14.60 -7.08
N ALA A 210 27.72 14.27 -8.13
CA ALA A 210 27.48 14.83 -9.46
C ALA A 210 26.17 14.30 -10.05
N THR A 211 25.91 13.00 -9.88
CA THR A 211 24.63 12.38 -10.25
C THR A 211 23.46 13.02 -9.50
N LEU A 212 23.58 13.22 -8.19
CA LEU A 212 22.52 13.84 -7.38
C LEU A 212 22.26 15.30 -7.75
N GLU A 213 23.30 16.09 -8.04
CA GLU A 213 23.15 17.47 -8.50
C GLU A 213 22.46 17.54 -9.87
N ALA A 214 22.83 16.63 -10.79
CA ALA A 214 22.18 16.53 -12.09
C ALA A 214 20.70 16.14 -11.98
N LEU A 215 20.38 15.13 -11.17
CA LEU A 215 19.01 14.69 -10.92
C LEU A 215 18.18 15.77 -10.21
N ALA A 216 18.74 16.44 -9.19
CA ALA A 216 18.06 17.52 -8.48
C ALA A 216 17.76 18.68 -9.42
N LYS A 217 18.72 19.07 -10.27
CA LYS A 217 18.50 20.10 -11.31
C LYS A 217 17.41 19.69 -12.29
N LYS A 218 17.44 18.45 -12.81
CA LYS A 218 16.43 17.92 -13.74
C LYS A 218 15.02 17.93 -13.12
N ALA A 219 14.89 17.61 -11.84
CA ALA A 219 13.62 17.63 -11.11
C ALA A 219 13.24 19.01 -10.54
N ASN A 220 14.00 20.07 -10.86
CA ASN A 220 13.83 21.42 -10.33
C ASN A 220 13.81 21.46 -8.78
N GLN A 221 14.69 20.70 -8.14
CA GLN A 221 14.84 20.62 -6.69
C GLN A 221 16.14 21.30 -6.24
N ARG A 222 16.06 22.00 -5.10
CA ARG A 222 17.18 22.80 -4.56
C ARG A 222 18.42 22.00 -4.16
N ASN A 223 18.24 20.72 -3.81
CA ASN A 223 19.31 19.82 -3.38
C ASN A 223 18.81 18.36 -3.40
N TRP A 224 19.73 17.43 -3.15
CA TRP A 224 19.43 15.99 -3.12
C TRP A 224 18.35 15.62 -2.08
N ALA A 225 18.28 16.32 -0.93
CA ALA A 225 17.29 16.03 0.10
C ALA A 225 15.87 16.40 -0.35
N ALA A 226 15.72 17.55 -1.04
CA ALA A 226 14.45 17.94 -1.66
C ALA A 226 14.07 17.00 -2.83
N LEU A 227 15.05 16.53 -3.60
CA LEU A 227 14.85 15.50 -4.62
C LEU A 227 14.34 14.20 -4.01
N HIS A 228 15.02 13.67 -2.98
CA HIS A 228 14.63 12.45 -2.31
C HIS A 228 13.20 12.56 -1.73
N ALA A 229 12.89 13.66 -1.02
CA ALA A 229 11.53 13.89 -0.50
C ALA A 229 10.46 14.03 -1.59
N ARG A 230 10.82 14.52 -2.79
CA ARG A 230 9.93 14.56 -3.96
C ARG A 230 9.68 13.18 -4.54
N MET A 231 10.72 12.33 -4.60
CA MET A 231 10.64 10.98 -5.15
C MET A 231 10.01 9.98 -4.17
N ASN A 232 10.16 10.18 -2.87
CA ASN A 232 9.60 9.35 -1.79
C ASN A 232 8.17 9.74 -1.38
N ALA A 233 7.45 10.53 -2.18
CA ALA A 233 6.17 11.08 -1.77
C ALA A 233 5.00 10.09 -1.87
N MET A 234 5.08 8.95 -1.17
CA MET A 234 4.13 7.83 -1.27
C MET A 234 2.67 8.28 -1.09
N TYR A 235 2.35 9.05 -0.05
CA TYR A 235 0.98 9.54 0.18
C TYR A 235 0.48 10.50 -0.91
N ARG A 236 1.36 11.27 -1.56
CA ARG A 236 0.92 12.19 -2.63
C ARG A 236 0.46 11.45 -3.87
N ASP A 237 0.99 10.24 -4.09
CA ASP A 237 0.67 9.37 -5.22
C ASP A 237 0.69 10.12 -6.57
N ASP A 238 1.80 10.84 -6.81
CA ASP A 238 2.01 11.74 -7.96
C ASP A 238 3.31 11.44 -8.72
N ASN A 239 3.91 10.29 -8.44
CA ASN A 239 5.14 9.80 -9.08
C ASN A 239 4.89 8.40 -9.63
N PRO A 240 4.59 8.24 -10.93
CA PRO A 240 4.31 6.92 -11.52
C PRO A 240 5.53 5.98 -11.55
N ASP A 241 6.74 6.51 -11.31
CA ASP A 241 7.96 5.71 -11.24
C ASP A 241 8.23 5.17 -9.83
N LEU A 242 7.49 5.62 -8.80
CA LEU A 242 7.65 5.16 -7.41
C LEU A 242 6.96 3.80 -7.24
N PRO A 243 7.70 2.73 -6.87
CA PRO A 243 7.08 1.45 -6.56
C PRO A 243 6.13 1.57 -5.38
N SER A 244 4.98 0.88 -5.45
CA SER A 244 3.92 0.98 -4.45
C SER A 244 3.38 -0.40 -4.04
N LEU A 245 2.77 -0.45 -2.86
CA LEU A 245 2.02 -1.61 -2.34
C LEU A 245 0.50 -1.41 -2.48
N GLU A 246 0.06 -0.27 -3.02
CA GLU A 246 -1.35 0.02 -3.27
C GLU A 246 -1.95 -0.91 -4.37
N PRO A 247 -3.28 -1.12 -4.37
CA PRO A 247 -3.95 -1.97 -5.35
C PRO A 247 -3.94 -1.43 -6.79
N TRP A 248 -3.79 -0.12 -6.98
CA TRP A 248 -3.63 0.50 -8.29
C TRP A 248 -2.41 1.43 -8.32
N ILE A 249 -1.72 1.46 -9.46
CA ILE A 249 -0.46 2.17 -9.68
C ILE A 249 -0.68 3.27 -10.69
N LEU A 250 -0.25 4.50 -10.36
CA LEU A 250 -0.31 5.63 -11.27
C LEU A 250 0.50 5.35 -12.53
N LYS A 251 -0.09 5.53 -13.70
CA LYS A 251 0.58 5.41 -15.00
C LYS A 251 0.77 6.73 -15.73
N THR A 252 -0.02 7.74 -15.36
CA THR A 252 0.05 9.07 -15.98
C THR A 252 1.05 9.97 -15.26
N GLN A 253 1.96 10.59 -16.01
CA GLN A 253 2.88 11.60 -15.49
C GLN A 253 2.16 12.95 -15.28
N PRO A 254 2.22 13.57 -14.08
CA PRO A 254 1.73 14.94 -13.89
C PRO A 254 2.61 15.99 -14.58
N PRO A 255 2.09 17.18 -14.93
CA PRO A 255 0.69 17.60 -14.79
C PRO A 255 -0.22 16.96 -15.86
N ALA A 256 -1.45 16.60 -15.46
CA ALA A 256 -2.46 16.07 -16.35
C ALA A 256 -3.87 16.39 -15.82
N ASP A 257 -4.86 16.42 -16.72
CA ASP A 257 -6.28 16.55 -16.36
C ASP A 257 -7.01 15.20 -16.35
N ARG A 258 -6.31 14.12 -16.68
CA ARG A 258 -6.81 12.74 -16.61
C ARG A 258 -5.67 11.82 -16.17
N PHE A 259 -5.82 11.20 -15.02
CA PHE A 259 -4.88 10.24 -14.46
C PHE A 259 -5.44 8.82 -14.59
N ILE A 260 -4.62 7.92 -15.13
CA ILE A 260 -4.92 6.50 -15.25
C ILE A 260 -4.12 5.77 -14.19
N PHE A 261 -4.82 4.99 -13.37
CA PHE A 261 -4.23 4.02 -12.47
C PHE A 261 -4.55 2.63 -12.98
N GLU A 262 -3.56 1.75 -13.05
CA GLU A 262 -3.73 0.35 -13.45
C GLU A 262 -3.53 -0.56 -12.24
N ARG A 263 -4.25 -1.68 -12.19
CA ARG A 263 -4.13 -2.67 -11.13
C ARG A 263 -2.67 -3.07 -10.90
N ASN A 264 -2.29 -3.24 -9.64
CA ASN A 264 -0.94 -3.65 -9.25
C ASN A 264 -0.76 -5.16 -9.51
N PRO A 265 0.16 -5.59 -10.40
CA PRO A 265 0.39 -7.01 -10.67
C PRO A 265 0.95 -7.77 -9.46
N TYR A 266 1.54 -7.10 -8.48
CA TYR A 266 2.11 -7.74 -7.30
C TYR A 266 1.26 -7.52 -6.04
N TYR A 267 -0.02 -7.13 -6.20
CA TYR A 267 -0.90 -6.93 -5.06
C TYR A 267 -1.09 -8.23 -4.27
N TYR A 268 -1.06 -8.10 -2.94
CA TYR A 268 -0.94 -9.22 -2.00
C TYR A 268 -2.27 -9.83 -1.57
N ARG A 269 -3.42 -9.23 -1.95
CA ARG A 269 -4.74 -9.72 -1.58
C ARG A 269 -5.37 -10.58 -2.67
N LEU A 270 -6.05 -11.63 -2.25
CA LEU A 270 -6.90 -12.50 -3.06
C LEU A 270 -8.33 -12.46 -2.53
N ASP A 271 -9.30 -12.89 -3.35
CA ASP A 271 -10.59 -13.33 -2.82
C ASP A 271 -10.55 -14.82 -2.39
N GLY A 272 -11.65 -15.30 -1.80
CA GLY A 272 -11.77 -16.69 -1.37
C GLY A 272 -11.75 -17.73 -2.50
N ALA A 273 -11.83 -17.31 -3.76
CA ALA A 273 -11.79 -18.17 -4.94
C ALA A 273 -10.44 -18.12 -5.68
N GLY A 274 -9.41 -17.51 -5.07
CA GLY A 274 -8.05 -17.42 -5.61
C GLY A 274 -7.85 -16.30 -6.65
N GLN A 275 -8.82 -15.42 -6.85
CA GLN A 275 -8.68 -14.27 -7.75
C GLN A 275 -7.82 -13.19 -7.10
N GLN A 276 -6.76 -12.74 -7.79
CA GLN A 276 -6.00 -11.59 -7.34
C GLN A 276 -6.85 -10.31 -7.42
N LEU A 277 -6.87 -9.58 -6.31
CA LEU A 277 -7.50 -8.27 -6.21
C LEU A 277 -6.56 -7.17 -6.69
N PRO A 278 -7.05 -5.96 -7.01
CA PRO A 278 -8.47 -5.58 -7.09
C PRO A 278 -9.20 -6.28 -8.25
N TYR A 279 -10.54 -6.28 -8.21
CA TYR A 279 -11.34 -6.73 -9.36
C TYR A 279 -11.24 -5.76 -10.54
N ILE A 280 -11.35 -4.46 -10.27
CA ILE A 280 -11.29 -3.39 -11.28
C ILE A 280 -9.86 -3.27 -11.83
N ASP A 281 -9.73 -3.26 -13.16
CA ASP A 281 -8.43 -3.19 -13.82
C ASP A 281 -7.85 -1.78 -13.82
N ARG A 282 -8.72 -0.76 -14.00
CA ARG A 282 -8.29 0.63 -14.09
C ARG A 282 -9.16 1.57 -13.29
N VAL A 283 -8.53 2.59 -12.71
CA VAL A 283 -9.24 3.77 -12.19
C VAL A 283 -8.89 4.96 -13.06
N ILE A 284 -9.92 5.57 -13.63
CA ILE A 284 -9.82 6.74 -14.51
C ILE A 284 -10.25 7.97 -13.70
N MET A 285 -9.26 8.72 -13.21
CA MET A 285 -9.48 9.93 -12.44
C MET A 285 -9.40 11.15 -13.36
N SER A 286 -10.53 11.80 -13.62
CA SER A 286 -10.56 13.03 -14.42
C SER A 286 -10.67 14.27 -13.55
N ILE A 287 -9.94 15.32 -13.89
CA ILE A 287 -9.96 16.60 -13.19
C ILE A 287 -11.06 17.48 -13.78
N ALA A 288 -11.89 18.04 -12.91
CA ALA A 288 -12.96 18.98 -13.26
C ALA A 288 -13.08 20.06 -12.18
N ASP A 289 -13.69 21.21 -12.53
CA ASP A 289 -14.00 22.20 -11.51
C ASP A 289 -14.93 21.56 -10.45
N SER A 290 -14.52 21.65 -9.18
CA SER A 290 -15.25 21.06 -8.06
C SER A 290 -16.73 21.48 -8.00
N LYS A 291 -17.12 22.63 -8.56
CA LYS A 291 -18.50 23.14 -8.60
C LYS A 291 -19.38 22.40 -9.61
N ILE A 292 -18.80 21.78 -10.63
CA ILE A 292 -19.55 21.04 -11.67
C ILE A 292 -19.53 19.51 -11.45
N ILE A 293 -18.71 19.00 -10.53
CA ILE A 293 -18.66 17.57 -10.21
C ILE A 293 -20.03 16.99 -9.84
N PRO A 294 -20.88 17.65 -9.02
CA PRO A 294 -22.22 17.13 -8.74
C PRO A 294 -23.07 16.99 -10.01
N ALA A 295 -23.03 17.98 -10.90
CA ALA A 295 -23.79 17.96 -12.16
C ALA A 295 -23.32 16.82 -13.08
N LYS A 296 -22.01 16.66 -13.26
CA LYS A 296 -21.40 15.57 -14.04
C LYS A 296 -21.72 14.19 -13.48
N THR A 297 -21.67 14.04 -12.15
CA THR A 297 -22.02 12.79 -11.46
C THR A 297 -23.49 12.43 -11.70
N GLY A 298 -24.40 13.39 -11.56
CA GLY A 298 -25.83 13.16 -11.84
C GLY A 298 -26.13 12.87 -13.31
N ALA A 299 -25.19 13.10 -14.23
CA ALA A 299 -25.27 12.75 -15.64
C ALA A 299 -24.54 11.43 -15.99
N GLY A 300 -24.07 10.66 -15.01
CA GLY A 300 -23.43 9.36 -15.23
C GLY A 300 -21.97 9.43 -15.70
N GLU A 301 -21.30 10.57 -15.52
CA GLU A 301 -19.87 10.73 -15.88
C GLU A 301 -18.89 10.13 -14.84
N SER A 302 -19.39 9.61 -13.72
CA SER A 302 -18.61 8.90 -12.70
C SER A 302 -19.35 7.66 -12.21
N ASP A 303 -18.60 6.63 -11.84
CA ASP A 303 -19.14 5.33 -11.40
C ASP A 303 -19.16 5.23 -9.86
N LEU A 304 -18.14 5.78 -9.19
CA LEU A 304 -18.07 5.90 -7.74
C LEU A 304 -17.65 7.32 -7.37
N GLN A 305 -18.56 8.09 -6.78
CA GLN A 305 -18.29 9.49 -6.41
C GLN A 305 -18.86 9.81 -5.03
N ALA A 306 -17.98 10.15 -4.09
CA ALA A 306 -18.36 10.70 -2.78
C ALA A 306 -17.75 12.09 -2.57
N ARG A 307 -16.47 12.25 -2.93
CA ARG A 307 -15.76 13.52 -2.83
C ARG A 307 -16.42 14.57 -3.72
N TYR A 308 -16.47 15.81 -3.25
CA TYR A 308 -17.12 16.96 -3.90
C TYR A 308 -18.65 16.90 -4.01
N LEU A 309 -19.29 15.82 -3.53
CA LEU A 309 -20.73 15.80 -3.33
C LEU A 309 -21.06 16.31 -1.93
N ARG A 310 -22.16 17.05 -1.83
CA ARG A 310 -22.67 17.64 -0.59
C ARG A 310 -24.17 17.38 -0.47
N PHE A 311 -24.70 17.49 0.74
CA PHE A 311 -26.13 17.25 1.01
C PHE A 311 -27.06 18.20 0.22
N ASP A 312 -26.63 19.42 -0.05
CA ASP A 312 -27.39 20.38 -0.88
C ASP A 312 -27.46 19.97 -2.37
N ASN A 313 -26.71 18.96 -2.81
CA ASN A 313 -26.80 18.40 -4.16
C ASN A 313 -27.87 17.29 -4.26
N TYR A 314 -28.45 16.85 -3.13
CA TYR A 314 -29.33 15.69 -3.05
C TYR A 314 -30.48 15.72 -4.06
N THR A 315 -31.24 16.83 -4.13
CA THR A 315 -32.43 16.91 -4.99
C THR A 315 -32.11 16.66 -6.46
N PHE A 316 -31.02 17.23 -6.97
CA PHE A 316 -30.59 17.04 -8.35
C PHE A 316 -30.03 15.63 -8.57
N LEU A 317 -29.20 15.12 -7.67
CA LEU A 317 -28.62 13.77 -7.79
C LEU A 317 -29.73 12.70 -7.76
N LYS A 318 -30.74 12.86 -6.90
CA LYS A 318 -31.89 11.95 -6.84
C LYS A 318 -32.75 12.00 -8.11
N GLN A 319 -32.88 13.15 -8.75
CA GLN A 319 -33.51 13.25 -10.09
C GLN A 319 -32.65 12.62 -11.20
N GLY A 320 -31.33 12.51 -11.01
CA GLY A 320 -30.41 11.82 -11.91
C GLY A 320 -30.49 10.29 -11.81
N GLU A 321 -30.84 9.76 -10.64
CA GLU A 321 -30.86 8.32 -10.33
C GLU A 321 -31.69 7.48 -11.32
N GLN A 322 -32.81 7.99 -11.83
CA GLN A 322 -33.62 7.23 -12.81
C GLN A 322 -32.95 7.10 -14.19
N ARG A 323 -31.93 7.92 -14.46
CA ARG A 323 -31.25 8.01 -15.76
C ARG A 323 -29.90 7.30 -15.78
N ASN A 324 -29.37 6.92 -14.62
CA ASN A 324 -28.05 6.30 -14.42
C ASN A 324 -28.21 4.91 -13.80
#